data_AF-V6CJ84-F1
#
_entry.id   AF-V6CJ84-F1
#
_cell.length_a   1.000
_cell.length_b   1.000
_cell.length_c   1.000
_cell.angle_alpha   90.00
_cell.angle_beta   90.00
_cell.angle_gamma   90.00
#
_symmetry.space_group_name_H-M   'P 1'
#
loop_
_entity.id
_entity.type
_entity.pdbx_description
1 polymer ?
#
loop_
_entity_poly.entity_id
_entity_poly.type
_entity_poly.pdbx_seq_one_letter_code
_entity_poly.pdbx_strand_id
1 'polypeptide(L)'
;MSKIHIFNTLSVGFVGISFIAFGQIPHEHNLSAVICLGVLECFTSFSSGGFYKCGTLHARQFSSIVISAIQFTKCIALFSGPALVAFFVTDESNQTQWSHVFMTLAGFTFFANILSYIYFTDQPAEWTEEKNPVKYSKNGDIIKI
;
A
#
# COMPACT_ATOMS: atom_id res chain seq x y z
N MET A 1 -10.86 14.41 -1.75
CA MET A 1 -10.37 13.74 -0.53
C MET A 1 -11.03 12.39 -0.27
N SER A 2 -12.34 12.33 -0.01
CA SER A 2 -12.97 11.14 0.61
C SER A 2 -12.92 9.86 -0.24
N LYS A 3 -13.00 9.97 -1.57
CA LYS A 3 -13.02 8.79 -2.47
C LYS A 3 -11.73 7.97 -2.41
N ILE A 4 -10.58 8.63 -2.27
CA ILE A 4 -9.26 7.98 -2.27
C ILE A 4 -8.99 7.33 -0.90
N HIS A 5 -9.37 7.99 0.19
CA HIS A 5 -9.24 7.40 1.53
C HIS A 5 -10.15 6.19 1.71
N ILE A 6 -11.42 6.30 1.33
CA ILE A 6 -12.37 5.17 1.44
C ILE A 6 -11.89 3.99 0.61
N PHE A 7 -11.39 4.25 -0.61
CA PHE A 7 -10.84 3.22 -1.48
C PHE A 7 -9.61 2.55 -0.87
N ASN A 8 -8.65 3.32 -0.37
CA ASN A 8 -7.43 2.78 0.21
C ASN A 8 -7.71 2.00 1.50
N THR A 9 -8.60 2.52 2.35
CA THR A 9 -8.99 1.88 3.60
C THR A 9 -9.76 0.58 3.39
N LEU A 10 -10.67 0.56 2.41
CA LEU A 10 -11.36 -0.68 2.01
C LEU A 10 -10.35 -1.68 1.43
N SER A 11 -9.52 -1.27 0.49
CA SER A 11 -8.57 -2.15 -0.18
C SER A 11 -7.59 -2.79 0.81
N VAL A 12 -6.93 -1.99 1.66
CA VAL A 12 -5.98 -2.48 2.66
C VAL A 12 -6.68 -3.27 3.77
N GLY A 13 -7.90 -2.88 4.16
CA GLY A 13 -8.70 -3.64 5.11
C GLY A 13 -9.07 -5.04 4.60
N PHE A 14 -9.47 -5.14 3.32
CA PHE A 14 -9.75 -6.43 2.68
C PHE A 14 -8.49 -7.31 2.57
N VAL A 15 -7.31 -6.73 2.33
CA VAL A 15 -6.04 -7.47 2.37
C VAL A 15 -5.79 -8.05 3.77
N GLY A 16 -5.96 -7.25 4.83
CA GLY A 16 -5.79 -7.72 6.22
C GLY A 16 -6.73 -8.87 6.59
N ILE A 17 -8.02 -8.79 6.20
CA ILE A 17 -9.00 -9.86 6.40
C ILE A 17 -8.61 -11.12 5.61
N SER A 18 -8.11 -10.95 4.39
CA SER A 18 -7.66 -12.07 3.54
C SER A 18 -6.44 -12.79 4.15
N PHE A 19 -5.52 -12.07 4.79
CA PHE A 19 -4.40 -12.68 5.53
C PHE A 19 -4.88 -13.51 6.73
N ILE A 20 -5.87 -13.03 7.47
CA ILE A 20 -6.46 -13.79 8.59
C ILE A 20 -7.12 -15.06 8.06
N ALA A 21 -7.90 -14.95 6.98
CA ALA A 21 -8.54 -16.10 6.36
C ALA A 21 -7.52 -17.13 5.87
N PHE A 22 -6.45 -16.68 5.21
CA PHE A 22 -5.38 -17.55 4.73
C PHE A 22 -4.64 -18.26 5.86
N GLY A 23 -4.36 -17.57 6.97
CA GLY A 23 -3.71 -18.15 8.14
C GLY A 23 -4.49 -19.26 8.84
N GLN A 24 -5.79 -19.42 8.55
CA GLN A 24 -6.65 -20.45 9.13
C GLN A 24 -6.85 -21.68 8.22
N ILE A 25 -6.35 -21.67 6.97
CA ILE A 25 -6.59 -22.76 6.00
C ILE A 25 -5.74 -24.00 6.32
N PRO A 26 -6.34 -25.19 6.57
CA PRO A 26 -5.63 -26.45 6.77
C PRO A 26 -4.80 -26.88 5.55
N HIS A 27 -3.65 -27.52 5.82
CA HIS A 27 -2.75 -28.07 4.79
C HIS A 27 -3.42 -29.08 3.83
N GLU A 28 -4.55 -29.65 4.22
CA GLU A 28 -5.31 -30.63 3.43
C GLU A 28 -6.02 -30.01 2.20
N HIS A 29 -6.25 -28.70 2.17
CA HIS A 29 -7.00 -28.01 1.11
C HIS A 29 -6.11 -27.12 0.22
N ASN A 30 -5.17 -27.73 -0.50
CA ASN A 30 -4.24 -27.04 -1.40
C ASN A 30 -4.92 -26.11 -2.42
N LEU A 31 -6.05 -26.52 -3.00
CA LEU A 31 -6.77 -25.69 -3.99
C LEU A 31 -7.36 -24.42 -3.35
N SER A 32 -7.93 -24.54 -2.16
CA SER A 32 -8.49 -23.39 -1.43
C SER A 32 -7.40 -22.41 -1.00
N ALA A 33 -6.22 -22.91 -0.59
CA ALA A 33 -5.06 -22.09 -0.27
C ALA A 33 -4.60 -21.26 -1.49
N VAL A 34 -4.48 -21.88 -2.66
CA VAL A 34 -4.08 -21.18 -3.90
C VAL A 34 -5.10 -20.13 -4.31
N ILE A 35 -6.40 -20.42 -4.21
CA ILE A 35 -7.45 -19.44 -4.52
C ILE A 35 -7.39 -18.26 -3.55
N CYS A 36 -7.27 -18.51 -2.24
CA CYS A 36 -7.14 -17.44 -1.25
C CYS A 36 -5.87 -16.60 -1.46
N LEU A 37 -4.74 -17.20 -1.80
CA LEU A 37 -3.52 -16.47 -2.16
C LEU A 37 -3.73 -15.60 -3.40
N GLY A 38 -4.36 -16.13 -4.45
CA GLY A 38 -4.66 -15.36 -5.66
C GLY A 38 -5.55 -14.15 -5.39
N VAL A 39 -6.56 -14.32 -4.53
CA VAL A 39 -7.44 -13.22 -4.09
C VAL A 39 -6.65 -12.18 -3.28
N LEU A 40 -5.79 -12.63 -2.36
CA LEU A 40 -4.93 -11.76 -1.55
C LEU A 40 -3.98 -10.92 -2.40
N GLU A 41 -3.29 -11.55 -3.36
CA GLU A 41 -2.36 -10.90 -4.28
C GLU A 41 -3.08 -9.88 -5.18
N CYS A 42 -4.30 -10.19 -5.63
CA CYS A 42 -5.15 -9.27 -6.38
C CYS A 42 -5.47 -7.99 -5.58
N PHE A 43 -5.93 -8.14 -4.33
CA PHE A 43 -6.25 -6.98 -3.49
C PHE A 43 -4.98 -6.20 -3.09
N THR A 44 -3.87 -6.89 -2.86
CA THR A 44 -2.58 -6.25 -2.56
C THR A 44 -2.08 -5.41 -3.75
N SER A 45 -2.22 -5.93 -4.97
CA SER A 45 -1.90 -5.21 -6.20
C SER A 45 -2.80 -3.98 -6.39
N PHE A 46 -4.09 -4.10 -6.07
CA PHE A 46 -5.05 -3.01 -6.15
C PHE A 46 -4.75 -1.86 -5.17
N SER A 47 -4.38 -2.20 -3.92
CA SER A 47 -3.97 -1.20 -2.93
C SER A 47 -2.75 -0.38 -3.39
N SER A 48 -1.76 -1.06 -3.99
CA SER A 48 -0.55 -0.44 -4.56
C SER A 48 -0.86 0.65 -5.59
N GLY A 49 -1.87 0.41 -6.45
CA GLY A 49 -2.32 1.40 -7.43
C GLY A 49 -2.91 2.66 -6.80
N GLY A 50 -3.65 2.51 -5.69
CA GLY A 50 -4.16 3.62 -4.89
C GLY A 50 -3.02 4.45 -4.30
N PHE A 51 -2.05 3.78 -3.68
CA PHE A 51 -0.85 4.41 -3.10
C PHE A 51 -0.06 5.24 -4.11
N TYR A 52 0.24 4.69 -5.29
CA TYR A 52 0.98 5.41 -6.32
C TYR A 52 0.22 6.62 -6.85
N LYS A 53 -1.11 6.51 -6.97
CA LYS A 53 -1.94 7.65 -7.40
C LYS A 53 -1.96 8.76 -6.37
N CYS A 54 -2.03 8.44 -5.07
CA CYS A 54 -1.92 9.42 -3.99
C CYS A 54 -0.58 10.15 -4.05
N GLY A 55 0.53 9.40 -4.12
CA GLY A 55 1.87 9.98 -4.17
C GLY A 55 2.08 10.86 -5.40
N THR A 56 1.54 10.46 -6.55
CA THR A 56 1.61 11.25 -7.79
C THR A 56 0.83 12.56 -7.68
N LEU A 57 -0.38 12.53 -7.12
CA LEU A 57 -1.21 13.74 -6.95
C LEU A 57 -0.59 14.70 -5.92
N HIS A 58 0.00 14.16 -4.86
CA HIS A 58 0.63 14.95 -3.81
C HIS A 58 1.95 15.60 -4.27
N ALA A 59 2.80 14.87 -4.98
CA ALA A 59 4.13 15.33 -5.39
C ALA A 59 4.16 16.05 -6.75
N ARG A 60 3.10 15.95 -7.57
CA ARG A 60 2.96 16.56 -8.90
C ARG A 60 4.23 16.40 -9.76
N GLN A 61 5.01 17.46 -9.92
CA GLN A 61 6.23 17.53 -10.73
C GLN A 61 7.38 16.66 -10.20
N PHE A 62 7.35 16.29 -8.91
CA PHE A 62 8.35 15.40 -8.28
C PHE A 62 7.85 13.96 -8.12
N SER A 63 6.73 13.59 -8.77
CA SER A 63 6.12 12.28 -8.67
C SER A 63 7.10 11.14 -8.97
N SER A 64 7.96 11.29 -9.98
CA SER A 64 8.92 10.24 -10.37
C SER A 64 9.90 9.89 -9.25
N ILE A 65 10.37 10.89 -8.48
CA ILE A 65 11.28 10.66 -7.34
C ILE A 65 10.52 9.98 -6.20
N VAL A 66 9.32 10.47 -5.87
CA VAL A 66 8.49 9.90 -4.80
C VAL A 66 8.09 8.46 -5.11
N ILE A 67 7.70 8.15 -6.34
CA ILE A 67 7.37 6.79 -6.77
C ILE A 67 8.60 5.87 -6.67
N SER A 68 9.79 6.36 -7.05
CA SER A 68 11.03 5.60 -6.93
C SER A 68 11.36 5.26 -5.46
N ALA A 69 11.13 6.20 -4.53
CA ALA A 69 11.28 5.97 -3.10
C ALA A 69 10.26 4.96 -2.54
N ILE A 70 9.01 4.98 -3.04
CA ILE A 70 8.00 3.98 -2.68
C ILE A 70 8.43 2.59 -3.16
N GLN A 71 8.93 2.47 -4.39
CA GLN A 71 9.39 1.19 -4.94
C GLN A 71 10.63 0.67 -4.19
N PHE A 72 11.54 1.55 -3.79
CA PHE A 72 12.68 1.17 -2.95
C PHE A 72 12.21 0.61 -1.60
N THR A 73 11.22 1.26 -0.97
CA THR A 73 10.59 0.76 0.26
C THR A 73 9.96 -0.63 0.06
N LYS A 74 9.35 -0.90 -1.10
CA LYS A 74 8.84 -2.25 -1.43
C LYS A 74 9.95 -3.29 -1.51
N CYS A 75 11.11 -2.95 -2.06
CA CYS A 75 12.27 -3.86 -2.06
C CYS A 75 12.74 -4.17 -0.63
N ILE A 76 12.75 -3.18 0.25
CA ILE A 76 13.06 -3.40 1.68
C ILE A 76 12.02 -4.34 2.31
N ALA A 77 10.74 -4.14 2.01
CA ALA A 77 9.67 -5.01 2.48
C ALA A 77 9.78 -6.45 1.92
N LEU A 78 10.37 -6.66 0.74
CA LEU A 78 10.61 -8.01 0.22
C LEU A 78 11.55 -8.82 1.15
N PHE A 79 12.52 -8.16 1.78
CA PHE A 79 13.42 -8.80 2.74
C PHE A 79 12.74 -9.10 4.08
N SER A 80 11.65 -8.41 4.43
CA SER A 80 10.97 -8.64 5.71
C SER A 80 10.26 -9.99 5.74
N GLY A 81 9.80 -10.51 4.59
CA GLY A 81 9.17 -11.83 4.50
C GLY A 81 10.09 -12.97 4.97
N PRO A 82 11.24 -13.20 4.32
CA PRO A 82 12.22 -14.20 4.76
C PRO A 82 12.75 -13.96 6.17
N ALA A 83 12.96 -12.70 6.57
CA ALA A 83 13.41 -12.37 7.92
C ALA A 83 12.39 -12.76 9.00
N LEU A 84 11.10 -12.53 8.73
CA LEU A 84 10.01 -12.89 9.64
C LEU A 84 9.87 -14.42 9.75
N VAL A 85 9.98 -15.13 8.63
CA VAL A 85 9.99 -16.61 8.61
C VAL A 85 11.19 -17.16 9.38
N ALA A 86 12.39 -16.62 9.16
CA ALA A 86 13.59 -17.04 9.89
C ALA A 86 13.50 -16.81 11.42
N PHE A 87 12.68 -15.84 11.85
CA PHE A 87 12.47 -15.57 13.27
C PHE A 87 11.36 -16.42 13.90
N PHE A 88 10.26 -16.67 13.17
CA PHE A 88 9.06 -17.33 13.70
C PHE A 88 8.90 -18.82 13.35
N VAL A 89 9.53 -19.30 12.28
CA VAL A 89 9.39 -20.69 11.81
C VAL A 89 10.65 -21.47 12.18
N THR A 90 10.51 -22.36 13.16
CA THR A 90 11.56 -23.33 13.54
C THR A 90 11.28 -24.71 12.94
N ASP A 91 10.01 -25.01 12.64
CA ASP A 91 9.57 -26.26 11.99
C ASP A 91 8.59 -25.92 10.86
N GLU A 92 9.04 -26.10 9.62
CA GLU A 92 8.28 -25.77 8.41
C GLU A 92 6.99 -26.59 8.26
N SER A 93 6.91 -27.76 8.89
CA SER A 93 5.75 -28.65 8.80
C SER A 93 4.58 -28.23 9.70
N ASN A 94 4.82 -27.32 10.66
CA ASN A 94 3.81 -26.95 11.63
C ASN A 94 2.98 -25.74 11.17
N GLN A 95 1.76 -26.02 10.72
CA GLN A 95 0.81 -25.04 10.22
C GLN A 95 0.50 -23.90 11.24
N THR A 96 0.57 -24.18 12.54
CA THR A 96 0.31 -23.17 13.58
C THR A 96 1.39 -22.08 13.59
N GLN A 97 2.64 -22.40 13.28
CA GLN A 97 3.73 -21.41 13.21
C GLN A 97 3.52 -20.45 12.03
N TRP A 98 3.14 -20.98 10.87
CA TRP A 98 2.78 -20.17 9.71
C TRP A 98 1.56 -19.28 9.96
N SER A 99 0.56 -19.78 10.69
CA SER A 99 -0.60 -18.97 11.09
C SER A 99 -0.20 -17.72 11.88
N HIS A 100 0.76 -17.84 12.80
CA HIS A 100 1.29 -16.69 13.55
C HIS A 100 2.02 -15.67 12.66
N VAL A 101 2.76 -16.12 11.65
CA VAL A 101 3.42 -15.25 10.67
C VAL A 101 2.37 -14.44 9.89
N PHE A 102 1.34 -15.10 9.36
CA PHE A 102 0.27 -14.42 8.61
C PHE A 102 -0.58 -13.51 9.49
N MET A 103 -0.81 -13.87 10.76
CA MET A 103 -1.54 -13.03 11.71
C MET A 103 -0.75 -11.76 12.08
N THR A 104 0.58 -11.88 12.19
CA THR A 104 1.46 -10.72 12.39
C THR A 104 1.42 -9.79 11.18
N LEU A 105 1.49 -10.34 9.96
CA LEU A 105 1.36 -9.58 8.71
C LEU A 105 -0.02 -8.90 8.59
N ALA A 106 -1.10 -9.58 8.98
CA ALA A 106 -2.44 -8.99 9.04
C ALA A 106 -2.47 -7.80 10.00
N GLY A 107 -1.88 -7.93 11.19
CA GLY A 107 -1.76 -6.85 12.18
C GLY A 107 -1.03 -5.62 11.62
N PHE A 108 0.12 -5.82 10.98
CA PHE A 108 0.84 -4.72 10.31
C PHE A 108 0.01 -4.06 9.20
N THR A 109 -0.73 -4.86 8.44
CA THR A 109 -1.60 -4.35 7.36
C THR A 109 -2.75 -3.49 7.92
N PHE A 110 -3.36 -3.90 9.04
CA PHE A 110 -4.37 -3.09 9.74
C PHE A 110 -3.77 -1.79 10.32
N PHE A 111 -2.57 -1.86 10.89
CA PHE A 111 -1.89 -0.67 11.38
C PHE A 111 -1.56 0.31 10.25
N ALA A 112 -1.06 -0.19 9.12
CA ALA A 112 -0.83 0.60 7.91
C ALA A 112 -2.12 1.22 7.37
N ASN A 113 -3.26 0.55 7.50
CA ASN A 113 -4.56 1.10 7.13
C ASN A 113 -4.93 2.33 7.98
N ILE A 114 -4.77 2.23 9.30
CA ILE A 114 -5.04 3.34 10.23
C ILE A 114 -4.12 4.52 9.93
N LEU A 115 -2.82 4.27 9.74
CA LEU A 115 -1.87 5.32 9.37
C LEU A 115 -2.21 5.96 8.03
N SER A 116 -2.61 5.16 7.04
CA SER A 116 -3.00 5.68 5.74
C SER A 116 -4.21 6.60 5.82
N TYR A 117 -5.17 6.31 6.70
CA TYR A 117 -6.33 7.18 6.92
C TYR A 117 -5.93 8.56 7.48
N ILE A 118 -4.92 8.60 8.35
CA ILE A 118 -4.43 9.84 8.99
C ILE A 118 -3.52 10.64 8.05
N TYR A 119 -2.58 9.97 7.38
CA TYR A 119 -1.50 10.63 6.65
C TYR A 119 -1.80 10.89 5.19
N PHE A 120 -2.74 10.19 4.58
CA PHE A 120 -2.98 10.41 3.17
C PHE A 120 -3.67 11.74 2.96
N THR A 121 -3.24 12.42 1.92
CA THR A 121 -3.85 13.64 1.46
C THR A 121 -3.79 13.61 -0.05
N ASP A 122 -4.90 13.98 -0.67
CA ASP A 122 -4.96 14.18 -2.12
C ASP A 122 -4.66 15.63 -2.50
N GLN A 123 -4.36 16.47 -1.51
CA GLN A 123 -3.97 17.85 -1.76
C GLN A 123 -2.52 17.90 -2.25
N PRO A 124 -2.23 18.80 -3.20
CA PRO A 124 -0.85 19.07 -3.57
C PRO A 124 -0.08 19.51 -2.34
N ALA A 125 1.14 19.04 -2.20
CA ALA A 125 1.98 19.49 -1.11
C ALA A 125 2.29 20.98 -1.26
N GLU A 126 2.37 21.73 -0.17
CA GLU A 126 2.63 23.18 -0.18
C GLU A 126 3.94 23.54 -0.92
N TRP A 127 4.92 22.63 -0.90
CA TRP A 127 6.19 22.77 -1.62
C TRP A 127 6.09 22.51 -3.14
N THR A 128 4.94 22.01 -3.62
CA THR A 128 4.63 21.85 -5.05
C THR A 128 3.73 22.96 -5.59
N GLU A 129 3.25 23.88 -4.75
CA GLU A 129 2.59 25.08 -5.22
C GLU A 129 3.61 26.00 -5.90
N GLU A 130 3.36 26.36 -7.16
CA GLU A 130 4.15 27.41 -7.81
C GLU A 130 3.99 28.68 -6.99
N LYS A 131 5.09 29.16 -6.39
CA LYS A 131 5.12 30.45 -5.67
C LYS A 131 4.69 31.64 -6.55
N ASN A 132 4.54 31.45 -7.86
CA ASN A 132 4.00 32.43 -8.80
C ASN A 132 3.07 31.71 -9.81
N PRO A 133 1.74 31.73 -9.67
CA PRO A 133 0.87 31.27 -10.72
C PRO A 133 0.97 32.24 -11.90
N VAL A 134 1.74 31.89 -12.93
CA VAL A 134 1.74 32.63 -14.19
C VAL A 134 0.37 32.37 -14.84
N LYS A 135 -0.57 33.29 -14.61
CA LYS A 135 -1.85 33.31 -15.33
C LYS A 135 -1.54 33.61 -16.80
N TYR A 136 -1.53 32.58 -17.65
CA TYR A 136 -1.61 32.81 -19.09
C TYR A 136 -3.01 33.33 -19.40
N SER A 137 -3.10 34.66 -19.57
CA SER A 137 -4.26 35.29 -20.18
C SER A 137 -4.44 34.71 -21.59
N LYS A 138 -5.69 34.43 -21.97
CA LYS A 138 -6.04 33.90 -23.29
C LYS A 138 -5.70 34.86 -24.46
N ASN A 139 -5.29 36.08 -24.14
CA ASN A 139 -4.61 37.02 -25.04
C ASN A 139 -3.18 37.16 -24.55
N GLY A 140 -2.20 36.92 -25.43
CA GLY A 140 -0.77 36.72 -25.14
C GLY A 140 0.01 37.89 -24.54
N ASP A 141 -0.52 38.53 -23.51
CA ASP A 141 0.19 39.52 -22.71
C ASP A 141 0.64 38.90 -21.39
N ILE A 142 1.95 38.77 -21.24
CA ILE A 142 2.61 38.30 -20.03
C ILE A 142 2.46 39.39 -18.96
N ILE A 143 1.56 39.20 -18.00
CA ILE A 143 1.49 40.07 -16.82
C ILE A 143 2.41 39.47 -15.75
N LYS A 144 3.60 40.07 -15.57
CA LYS A 144 4.44 39.85 -14.40
C LYS A 144 3.87 40.66 -13.24
N ILE A 145 3.58 40.01 -12.12
CA ILE A 145 3.37 40.64 -10.81
C ILE A 145 4.60 40.31 -9.97
#